data_AF-A0A2G5TA41-F1
#
_entry.id   AF-A0A2G5TA41-F1
#
_cell.length_a   1.000
_cell.length_b   1.000
_cell.length_c   1.000
_cell.angle_alpha   90.00
_cell.angle_beta   90.00
_cell.angle_gamma   90.00
#
_symmetry.space_group_name_H-M   'P 1'
#
loop_
_entity.id
_entity.type
_entity.pdbx_description
1 polymer ?
#
loop_
_entity_poly.entity_id
_entity_poly.type
_entity_poly.pdbx_seq_one_letter_code
_entity_poly.pdbx_strand_id
1 'polypeptide(L)'
;MGSAKWYLLNLHITCILLDWAMTVLAVPYLIFPALGGYPLGVLRFWFGVPSIVQLYVVMNLAFFAVTSVTLIFENRFYQLYARNSFWRYLRIPFIIINYLLDATHLLPACLMVPDQKTALEFTYEQIPNLSDEIKAEPLFILAIDFWVQMPYISMGLRNVVQVCLFGLINRNMNLESRSFNRSENTINLQRKFLNAIKAQLMVLAINFLVPQAYTVVSIATNYYNQFANNLVITIVALHGINSTLIMLWAHKTYREYCFKTFKKIRSFLGYTTPVSTVSIQPKASITI
;
A
#
# COMPACT_ATOMS: atom_id res chain seq x y z
N MET A 1 18.44 15.66 6.98
CA MET A 1 17.43 14.66 7.44
C MET A 1 16.10 15.30 7.87
N GLY A 2 16.04 16.58 8.25
CA GLY A 2 14.78 17.22 8.69
C GLY A 2 13.62 17.20 7.67
N SER A 3 13.89 17.36 6.37
CA SER A 3 12.83 17.36 5.34
C SER A 3 12.22 15.98 5.07
N ALA A 4 12.99 14.88 5.14
CA ALA A 4 12.48 13.54 4.82
C ALA A 4 11.58 12.96 5.92
N LYS A 5 11.67 13.48 7.15
CA LYS A 5 10.90 13.03 8.32
C LYS A 5 9.39 13.11 8.07
N TRP A 6 8.92 14.23 7.49
CA TRP A 6 7.50 14.45 7.27
C TRP A 6 6.91 13.52 6.20
N TYR A 7 7.66 13.23 5.13
CA TYR A 7 7.22 12.29 4.09
C TYR A 7 7.14 10.85 4.62
N LEU A 8 8.10 10.45 5.46
CA LEU A 8 8.08 9.15 6.12
C LEU A 8 6.94 9.05 7.13
N LEU A 9 6.67 10.12 7.89
CA LEU A 9 5.55 10.18 8.82
C LEU A 9 4.21 10.09 8.08
N ASN A 10 4.06 10.84 6.98
CA ASN A 10 2.88 10.82 6.13
C ASN A 10 2.60 9.41 5.62
N LEU A 11 3.61 8.74 5.04
CA LEU A 11 3.49 7.34 4.63
C LEU A 11 3.01 6.46 5.79
N HIS A 12 3.65 6.57 6.95
CA HIS A 12 3.33 5.72 8.09
C HIS A 12 1.88 5.94 8.58
N ILE A 13 1.44 7.19 8.69
CA ILE A 13 0.06 7.52 9.07
C ILE A 13 -0.92 6.94 8.04
N THR A 14 -0.69 7.14 6.74
CA THR A 14 -1.59 6.61 5.70
C THR A 14 -1.66 5.08 5.71
N CYS A 15 -0.54 4.39 5.93
CA CYS A 15 -0.53 2.93 6.08
C CYS A 15 -1.30 2.47 7.33
N ILE A 16 -1.08 3.11 8.48
CA ILE A 16 -1.81 2.77 9.71
C ILE A 16 -3.32 2.96 9.49
N LEU A 17 -3.72 4.10 8.93
CA LEU A 17 -5.14 4.37 8.67
C LEU A 17 -5.75 3.34 7.73
N LEU A 18 -5.01 2.95 6.67
CA LEU A 18 -5.45 1.91 5.76
C LEU A 18 -5.54 0.53 6.43
N ASP A 19 -4.56 0.15 7.25
CA ASP A 19 -4.56 -1.10 8.01
C ASP A 19 -5.80 -1.17 8.90
N TRP A 20 -6.08 -0.12 9.68
CA TRP A 20 -7.28 -0.06 10.53
C TRP A 20 -8.57 -0.09 9.72
N ALA A 21 -8.60 0.65 8.60
CA ALA A 21 -9.75 0.66 7.70
C ALA A 21 -10.05 -0.76 7.16
N MET A 22 -9.04 -1.49 6.72
CA MET A 22 -9.17 -2.82 6.12
C MET A 22 -9.41 -3.94 7.13
N THR A 23 -8.83 -3.87 8.32
CA THR A 23 -8.78 -5.02 9.25
C THR A 23 -9.73 -4.92 10.44
N VAL A 24 -10.20 -3.72 10.78
CA VAL A 24 -11.06 -3.49 11.95
C VAL A 24 -12.35 -2.78 11.57
N LEU A 25 -12.22 -1.69 10.81
CA LEU A 25 -13.34 -0.76 10.61
C LEU A 25 -14.31 -1.22 9.53
N ALA A 26 -13.81 -1.52 8.32
CA ALA A 26 -14.65 -1.91 7.19
C ALA A 26 -14.67 -3.43 6.97
N VAL A 27 -13.50 -4.08 7.05
CA VAL A 27 -13.34 -5.54 6.79
C VAL A 27 -14.12 -5.95 5.53
N PRO A 28 -13.72 -5.47 4.35
CA PRO A 28 -14.51 -5.64 3.14
C PRO A 28 -14.57 -7.12 2.72
N TYR A 29 -15.78 -7.62 2.46
CA TYR A 29 -16.02 -8.91 1.85
C TYR A 29 -16.46 -8.68 0.39
N LEU A 30 -15.62 -9.06 -0.57
CA LEU A 30 -15.85 -8.80 -2.00
C LEU A 30 -16.25 -10.07 -2.75
N ILE A 31 -17.03 -9.91 -3.82
CA ILE A 31 -17.59 -11.02 -4.61
C ILE A 31 -17.30 -10.89 -6.11
N PHE A 32 -16.07 -10.51 -6.49
CA PHE A 32 -15.69 -10.41 -7.90
C PHE A 32 -16.01 -11.70 -8.67
N PRO A 33 -16.58 -11.60 -9.89
CA PRO A 33 -16.47 -10.47 -10.82
C PRO A 33 -17.48 -9.34 -10.59
N ALA A 34 -18.51 -9.54 -9.75
CA ALA A 34 -19.42 -8.46 -9.39
C ALA A 34 -18.66 -7.36 -8.64
N LEU A 35 -18.87 -6.10 -9.04
CA LEU A 35 -18.25 -4.94 -8.40
C LEU A 35 -19.02 -4.59 -7.12
N GLY A 36 -19.01 -5.52 -6.17
CA GLY A 36 -19.83 -5.42 -4.99
C GLY A 36 -19.40 -6.36 -3.88
N GLY A 37 -20.14 -6.28 -2.79
CA GLY A 37 -19.83 -6.98 -1.56
C GLY A 37 -20.50 -6.33 -0.36
N TYR A 38 -20.01 -6.66 0.83
CA TYR A 38 -20.51 -6.08 2.08
C TYR A 38 -19.38 -5.94 3.10
N PRO A 39 -19.42 -4.92 3.97
CA PRO A 39 -18.47 -4.80 5.06
C PRO A 39 -18.79 -5.77 6.20
N LEU A 40 -17.75 -6.24 6.90
CA LEU A 40 -17.82 -7.08 8.10
C LEU A 40 -17.25 -6.38 9.36
N GLY A 41 -16.88 -5.11 9.24
CA GLY A 41 -16.19 -4.39 10.31
C GLY A 41 -17.11 -3.60 11.25
N VAL A 42 -16.47 -2.97 12.23
CA VAL A 42 -17.12 -2.18 13.30
C VAL A 42 -18.01 -1.07 12.74
N LEU A 43 -17.63 -0.42 11.64
CA LEU A 43 -18.40 0.68 11.06
C LEU A 43 -19.80 0.25 10.61
N ARG A 44 -19.95 -0.98 10.12
CA ARG A 44 -21.25 -1.54 9.79
C ARG A 44 -22.03 -1.88 11.05
N PHE A 45 -21.46 -2.73 11.91
CA PHE A 45 -22.22 -3.37 12.98
C PHE A 45 -22.55 -2.43 14.14
N TRP A 46 -21.68 -1.48 14.46
CA TRP A 46 -21.85 -0.62 15.64
C TRP A 46 -22.39 0.77 15.28
N PHE A 47 -22.09 1.24 14.07
CA PHE A 47 -22.41 2.60 13.65
C PHE A 47 -23.35 2.67 12.44
N GLY A 48 -23.69 1.54 11.80
CA GLY A 48 -24.59 1.52 10.66
C GLY A 48 -24.08 2.32 9.45
N VAL A 49 -22.76 2.51 9.31
CA VAL A 49 -22.18 3.32 8.24
C VAL A 49 -22.46 2.66 6.88
N PRO A 50 -23.00 3.38 5.89
CA PRO A 50 -23.32 2.82 4.57
C PRO A 50 -22.09 2.23 3.86
N SER A 51 -22.29 1.10 3.15
CA SER A 51 -21.22 0.38 2.42
C SER A 51 -20.48 1.28 1.43
N ILE A 52 -21.19 2.18 0.74
CA ILE A 52 -20.59 3.15 -0.20
C ILE A 52 -19.59 4.09 0.47
N VAL A 53 -19.88 4.55 1.68
CA VAL A 53 -18.99 5.46 2.43
C VAL A 53 -17.74 4.70 2.88
N GLN A 54 -17.91 3.48 3.39
CA GLN A 54 -16.80 2.64 3.80
C GLN A 54 -15.87 2.30 2.63
N LEU A 55 -16.45 1.91 1.48
CA LEU A 55 -15.73 1.67 0.24
C LEU A 55 -14.94 2.92 -0.19
N TYR A 56 -15.59 4.09 -0.20
CA TYR A 56 -14.94 5.33 -0.57
C TYR A 56 -13.73 5.63 0.32
N VAL A 57 -13.88 5.53 1.64
CA VAL A 57 -12.78 5.78 2.59
C VAL A 57 -11.63 4.80 2.39
N VAL A 58 -11.92 3.50 2.31
CA VAL A 58 -10.91 2.45 2.14
C VAL A 58 -10.10 2.64 0.85
N MET A 59 -10.80 2.86 -0.27
CA MET A 59 -10.15 3.02 -1.58
C MET A 59 -9.26 4.28 -1.60
N ASN A 60 -9.75 5.39 -1.05
CA ASN A 60 -8.98 6.62 -0.95
C ASN A 60 -7.71 6.45 -0.11
N LEU A 61 -7.81 5.79 1.05
CA LEU A 61 -6.66 5.50 1.92
C LEU A 61 -5.61 4.64 1.21
N ALA A 62 -6.04 3.67 0.39
CA ALA A 62 -5.13 2.85 -0.42
C ALA A 62 -4.32 3.71 -1.40
N PHE A 63 -4.98 4.60 -2.13
CA PHE A 63 -4.30 5.50 -3.05
C PHE A 63 -3.41 6.53 -2.33
N PHE A 64 -3.86 7.09 -1.21
CA PHE A 64 -3.05 8.00 -0.39
C PHE A 64 -1.76 7.34 0.12
N ALA A 65 -1.81 6.05 0.50
CA ALA A 65 -0.62 5.31 0.90
C ALA A 65 0.38 5.18 -0.26
N VAL A 66 -0.09 4.87 -1.47
CA VAL A 66 0.75 4.78 -2.67
C VAL A 66 1.31 6.15 -3.07
N THR A 67 0.50 7.21 -3.03
CA THR A 67 0.97 8.59 -3.29
C THR A 67 2.02 9.02 -2.27
N SER A 68 1.86 8.66 -1.00
CA SER A 68 2.85 8.95 0.04
C SER A 68 4.22 8.33 -0.27
N VAL A 69 4.25 7.14 -0.89
CA VAL A 69 5.48 6.53 -1.40
C VAL A 69 6.07 7.34 -2.56
N THR A 70 5.27 7.72 -3.55
CA THR A 70 5.72 8.56 -4.66
C THR A 70 6.41 9.83 -4.14
N LEU A 71 5.82 10.47 -3.14
CA LEU A 71 6.37 11.69 -2.53
C LEU A 71 7.71 11.46 -1.80
N ILE A 72 8.00 10.25 -1.31
CA ILE A 72 9.34 9.94 -0.76
C ILE A 72 10.39 9.98 -1.87
N PHE A 73 10.12 9.35 -3.02
CA PHE A 73 11.06 9.33 -4.15
C PHE A 73 11.20 10.70 -4.79
N GLU A 74 10.10 11.41 -4.96
CA GLU A 74 10.10 12.78 -5.46
C GLU A 74 10.83 13.72 -4.49
N ASN A 75 10.63 13.60 -3.16
CA ASN A 75 11.37 14.39 -2.19
C ASN A 75 12.87 14.17 -2.26
N ARG A 76 13.29 12.93 -2.45
CA ARG A 76 14.70 12.61 -2.61
C ARG A 76 15.28 13.27 -3.86
N PHE A 77 14.56 13.18 -4.98
CA PHE A 77 14.93 13.84 -6.23
C PHE A 77 15.07 15.36 -6.02
N TYR A 78 14.07 15.98 -5.38
CA TYR A 78 14.09 17.40 -5.08
C TYR A 78 15.30 17.82 -4.24
N GLN A 79 15.53 17.13 -3.11
CA GLN A 79 16.59 17.50 -2.16
C GLN A 79 18.00 17.35 -2.75
N LEU A 80 18.22 16.34 -3.59
CA LEU A 80 19.54 16.07 -4.12
C LEU A 80 19.85 16.89 -5.37
N TYR A 81 18.84 17.23 -6.18
CA TYR A 81 19.10 17.73 -7.54
C TYR A 81 18.18 18.85 -8.02
N ALA A 82 16.94 18.92 -7.54
CA ALA A 82 15.95 19.87 -8.08
C ALA A 82 15.68 21.08 -7.18
N ARG A 83 16.46 21.27 -6.10
CA ARG A 83 16.25 22.34 -5.12
C ARG A 83 16.39 23.75 -5.73
N ASN A 84 17.32 23.91 -6.67
CA ASN A 84 17.59 25.17 -7.36
C ASN A 84 16.98 25.23 -8.77
N SER A 85 16.12 24.26 -9.13
CA SER A 85 15.46 24.25 -10.45
C SER A 85 14.02 24.74 -10.34
N PHE A 86 13.37 24.92 -11.49
CA PHE A 86 11.93 25.26 -11.57
C PHE A 86 11.03 24.26 -10.84
N TRP A 87 11.50 23.03 -10.61
CA TRP A 87 10.77 21.99 -9.89
C TRP A 87 10.36 22.40 -8.46
N ARG A 88 11.09 23.35 -7.83
CA ARG A 88 10.69 23.89 -6.51
C ARG A 88 9.27 24.45 -6.48
N TYR A 89 8.80 25.00 -7.61
CA TYR A 89 7.47 25.58 -7.74
C TYR A 89 6.46 24.54 -8.22
N LEU A 90 6.84 23.70 -9.18
CA LEU A 90 5.98 22.64 -9.72
C LEU A 90 5.65 21.54 -8.71
N ARG A 91 6.50 21.34 -7.71
CA ARG A 91 6.30 20.33 -6.68
C ARG A 91 5.01 20.51 -5.88
N ILE A 92 4.65 21.75 -5.54
CA ILE A 92 3.44 22.04 -4.75
C ILE A 92 2.18 21.62 -5.51
N PRO A 93 1.91 22.10 -6.75
CA PRO A 93 0.77 21.64 -7.52
C PRO A 93 0.87 20.14 -7.83
N PHE A 94 2.06 19.57 -8.06
CA PHE A 94 2.22 18.13 -8.21
C PHE A 94 1.66 17.36 -7.00
N ILE A 95 2.01 17.76 -5.77
CA ILE A 95 1.49 17.12 -4.54
C ILE A 95 -0.03 17.29 -4.44
N ILE A 96 -0.53 18.50 -4.64
CA ILE A 96 -1.97 18.82 -4.53
C ILE A 96 -2.78 18.02 -5.55
N ILE A 97 -2.34 17.99 -6.81
CA ILE A 97 -3.02 17.27 -7.89
C ILE A 97 -3.06 15.77 -7.61
N ASN A 98 -1.97 15.16 -7.12
CA ASN A 98 -1.99 13.72 -6.80
C ASN A 98 -3.02 13.40 -5.71
N TYR A 99 -3.03 14.14 -4.60
CA TYR A 99 -4.02 13.92 -3.54
C TYR A 99 -5.44 14.26 -3.97
N LEU A 100 -5.64 15.27 -4.82
CA LEU A 100 -6.95 15.59 -5.36
C LEU A 100 -7.47 14.47 -6.26
N LEU A 101 -6.64 13.97 -7.18
CA LEU A 101 -7.01 12.85 -8.04
C LEU A 101 -7.32 11.60 -7.23
N ASP A 102 -6.51 11.32 -6.20
CA ASP A 102 -6.78 10.23 -5.27
C ASP A 102 -8.12 10.42 -4.57
N ALA A 103 -8.44 11.64 -4.09
CA ALA A 103 -9.73 11.97 -3.48
C ALA A 103 -10.91 11.76 -4.45
N THR A 104 -10.75 12.12 -5.73
CA THR A 104 -11.89 12.24 -6.65
C THR A 104 -12.10 11.04 -7.57
N HIS A 105 -11.12 10.14 -7.73
CA HIS A 105 -11.19 9.09 -8.77
C HIS A 105 -12.41 8.16 -8.68
N LEU A 106 -12.92 7.91 -7.46
CA LEU A 106 -14.06 7.03 -7.22
C LEU A 106 -15.41 7.76 -7.27
N LEU A 107 -15.42 9.10 -7.22
CA LEU A 107 -16.67 9.88 -7.17
C LEU A 107 -17.63 9.55 -8.31
N PRO A 108 -17.20 9.40 -9.59
CA PRO A 108 -18.11 9.03 -10.65
C PRO A 108 -18.83 7.71 -10.39
N ALA A 109 -18.11 6.69 -9.88
CA ALA A 109 -18.69 5.40 -9.54
C ALA A 109 -19.69 5.51 -8.38
N CYS A 110 -19.35 6.30 -7.35
CA CYS A 110 -20.22 6.52 -6.20
C CYS A 110 -21.50 7.32 -6.55
N LEU A 111 -21.44 8.21 -7.54
CA LEU A 111 -22.58 9.02 -7.96
C LEU A 111 -23.48 8.31 -8.97
N MET A 112 -22.97 7.26 -9.63
CA MET A 112 -23.69 6.49 -10.66
C MET A 112 -24.04 5.07 -10.20
N VAL A 113 -24.19 4.88 -8.88
CA VAL A 113 -24.59 3.58 -8.31
C VAL A 113 -25.96 3.19 -8.88
N PRO A 114 -26.10 1.96 -9.43
CA PRO A 114 -27.36 1.51 -10.00
C PRO A 114 -28.41 1.25 -8.91
N ASP A 115 -29.68 1.15 -9.34
CA ASP A 115 -30.73 0.61 -8.49
C ASP A 115 -30.31 -0.77 -7.98
N GLN A 116 -30.32 -0.95 -6.66
CA GLN A 116 -29.74 -2.13 -6.05
C GLN A 116 -30.55 -3.39 -6.34
N LYS A 117 -31.87 -3.30 -6.56
CA LYS A 117 -32.67 -4.47 -6.90
C LYS A 117 -32.24 -5.02 -8.26
N THR A 118 -32.18 -4.17 -9.28
CA THR A 118 -31.71 -4.55 -10.63
C THR A 118 -30.26 -5.02 -10.61
N ALA A 119 -29.39 -4.36 -9.84
CA ALA A 119 -27.98 -4.74 -9.76
C ALA A 119 -27.76 -6.10 -9.07
N LEU A 120 -28.57 -6.44 -8.07
CA LEU A 120 -28.55 -7.75 -7.41
C LEU A 120 -29.08 -8.85 -8.32
N GLU A 121 -30.18 -8.61 -9.05
CA GLU A 121 -30.70 -9.54 -10.05
C GLU A 121 -29.62 -9.88 -11.09
N PHE A 122 -28.97 -8.84 -11.65
CA PHE A 122 -27.83 -9.03 -12.57
C PHE A 122 -26.69 -9.81 -11.92
N THR A 123 -26.34 -9.51 -10.65
CA THR A 123 -25.25 -10.19 -9.93
C THR A 123 -25.54 -11.67 -9.72
N TYR A 124 -26.80 -12.04 -9.44
CA TYR A 124 -27.19 -13.44 -9.26
C TYR A 124 -27.20 -14.23 -10.57
N GLU A 125 -27.49 -13.58 -11.69
CA GLU A 125 -27.30 -14.16 -13.03
C GLU A 125 -25.80 -14.29 -13.38
N GLN A 126 -25.01 -13.28 -13.02
CA GLN A 126 -23.56 -13.26 -13.22
C GLN A 126 -22.84 -14.35 -12.42
N ILE A 127 -23.30 -14.62 -11.20
CA ILE A 127 -22.73 -15.56 -10.25
C ILE A 127 -23.81 -16.55 -9.78
N PRO A 128 -24.22 -17.52 -10.62
CA PRO A 128 -25.35 -18.41 -10.32
C PRO A 128 -25.08 -19.32 -9.11
N ASN A 129 -23.80 -19.58 -8.81
CA ASN A 129 -23.33 -20.39 -7.69
C ASN A 129 -23.00 -19.57 -6.42
N LEU A 130 -23.45 -18.32 -6.32
CA LEU A 130 -23.32 -17.53 -5.09
C LEU A 130 -24.09 -18.21 -3.96
N SER A 131 -23.45 -18.41 -2.79
CA SER A 131 -24.06 -19.13 -1.68
C SER A 131 -25.23 -18.37 -1.07
N ASP A 132 -26.18 -19.12 -0.51
CA ASP A 132 -27.37 -18.51 0.13
C ASP A 132 -27.00 -17.70 1.37
N GLU A 133 -25.93 -18.08 2.08
CA GLU A 133 -25.36 -17.29 3.18
C GLU A 133 -24.93 -15.89 2.71
N ILE A 134 -24.24 -15.79 1.56
CA ILE A 134 -23.80 -14.50 1.01
C ILE A 134 -25.00 -13.71 0.48
N LYS A 135 -26.00 -14.37 -0.10
CA LYS A 135 -27.23 -13.70 -0.58
C LYS A 135 -28.07 -13.12 0.55
N ALA A 136 -28.00 -13.70 1.76
CA ALA A 136 -28.72 -13.21 2.94
C ALA A 136 -28.09 -11.94 3.54
N GLU A 137 -26.85 -11.62 3.18
CA GLU A 137 -26.16 -10.41 3.62
C GLU A 137 -26.60 -9.17 2.82
N PRO A 138 -26.45 -7.95 3.37
CA PRO A 138 -26.81 -6.70 2.70
C PRO A 138 -25.75 -6.35 1.63
N LEU A 139 -25.77 -7.11 0.55
CA LEU A 139 -24.93 -6.90 -0.62
C LEU A 139 -25.14 -5.50 -1.19
N PHE A 140 -24.02 -4.82 -1.41
CA PHE A 140 -23.97 -3.53 -2.09
C PHE A 140 -23.21 -3.70 -3.40
N ILE A 141 -23.85 -3.34 -4.51
CA ILE A 141 -23.26 -3.40 -5.85
C ILE A 141 -22.94 -1.98 -6.29
N LEU A 142 -21.65 -1.68 -6.47
CA LEU A 142 -21.17 -0.37 -6.91
C LEU A 142 -21.55 -0.10 -8.37
N ALA A 143 -21.38 -1.11 -9.22
CA ALA A 143 -21.64 -1.01 -10.65
C ALA A 143 -21.81 -2.39 -11.29
N ILE A 144 -22.55 -2.43 -12.39
CA ILE A 144 -22.70 -3.62 -13.25
C ILE A 144 -21.88 -3.50 -14.54
N ASP A 145 -21.48 -2.28 -14.90
CA ASP A 145 -20.71 -2.01 -16.12
C ASP A 145 -19.20 -2.01 -15.88
N PHE A 146 -18.47 -2.63 -16.80
CA PHE A 146 -17.00 -2.70 -16.75
C PHE A 146 -16.30 -1.34 -16.81
N TRP A 147 -16.87 -0.35 -17.53
CA TRP A 147 -16.22 0.94 -17.76
C TRP A 147 -15.96 1.71 -16.46
N VAL A 148 -16.70 1.41 -15.39
CA VAL A 148 -16.52 1.98 -14.05
C VAL A 148 -15.13 1.64 -13.45
N GLN A 149 -14.49 0.56 -13.92
CA GLN A 149 -13.12 0.20 -13.52
C GLN A 149 -12.03 1.06 -14.20
N MET A 150 -12.34 1.75 -15.30
CA MET A 150 -11.33 2.47 -16.08
C MET A 150 -10.63 3.59 -15.29
N PRO A 151 -11.35 4.45 -14.53
CA PRO A 151 -10.70 5.41 -13.63
C PRO A 151 -9.75 4.71 -12.66
N TYR A 152 -10.18 3.62 -12.02
CA TYR A 152 -9.38 2.88 -11.05
C TYR A 152 -8.10 2.27 -11.67
N ILE A 153 -8.20 1.64 -12.83
CA ILE A 153 -7.06 1.09 -13.57
C ILE A 153 -6.09 2.21 -13.98
N SER A 154 -6.63 3.33 -14.48
CA SER A 154 -5.81 4.49 -14.90
C SER A 154 -5.04 5.11 -13.73
N MET A 155 -5.65 5.18 -12.55
CA MET A 155 -5.03 5.65 -11.31
C MET A 155 -3.89 4.73 -10.86
N GLY A 156 -4.13 3.41 -10.91
CA GLY A 156 -3.10 2.41 -10.65
C GLY A 156 -1.90 2.54 -11.59
N LEU A 157 -2.16 2.64 -12.90
CA LEU A 157 -1.12 2.82 -13.92
C LEU A 157 -0.33 4.11 -13.70
N ARG A 158 -1.02 5.24 -13.45
CA ARG A 158 -0.38 6.53 -13.14
C ARG A 158 0.60 6.40 -11.98
N ASN A 159 0.18 5.75 -10.89
CA ASN A 159 1.04 5.58 -9.71
C ASN A 159 2.26 4.70 -10.02
N VAL A 160 2.08 3.59 -10.74
CA VAL A 160 3.20 2.74 -11.18
C VAL A 160 4.18 3.54 -12.02
N VAL A 161 3.70 4.34 -12.98
CA VAL A 161 4.54 5.19 -13.83
C VAL A 161 5.31 6.21 -13.00
N GLN A 162 4.67 6.90 -12.05
CA GLN A 162 5.34 7.90 -11.21
C GLN A 162 6.41 7.28 -10.31
N VAL A 163 6.08 6.17 -9.63
CA VAL A 163 7.04 5.45 -8.77
C VAL A 163 8.24 4.96 -9.59
N CYS A 164 8.00 4.40 -10.78
CA CYS A 164 9.05 3.98 -11.69
C CYS A 164 9.89 5.17 -12.17
N LEU A 165 9.27 6.27 -12.60
CA LEU A 165 9.96 7.46 -13.09
C LEU A 165 10.89 8.05 -12.03
N PHE A 166 10.36 8.38 -10.83
CA PHE A 166 11.19 8.92 -9.76
C PHE A 166 12.18 7.88 -9.23
N GLY A 167 11.86 6.59 -9.29
CA GLY A 167 12.78 5.50 -8.97
C GLY A 167 13.98 5.44 -9.94
N LEU A 168 13.73 5.57 -11.24
CA LEU A 168 14.73 5.57 -12.30
C LEU A 168 15.59 6.84 -12.26
N ILE A 169 14.98 8.01 -12.08
CA ILE A 169 15.70 9.27 -11.87
C ILE A 169 16.64 9.15 -10.67
N ASN A 170 16.13 8.67 -9.54
CA ASN A 170 16.97 8.42 -8.37
C ASN A 170 18.09 7.41 -8.64
N ARG A 171 17.86 6.37 -9.45
CA ARG A 171 18.91 5.40 -9.85
C ARG A 171 19.98 6.08 -10.71
N ASN A 172 19.58 6.76 -11.78
CA ASN A 172 20.49 7.39 -12.73
C ASN A 172 21.38 8.42 -12.03
N MET A 173 20.77 9.28 -11.22
CA MET A 173 21.50 10.33 -10.53
C MET A 173 22.40 9.80 -9.41
N ASN A 174 22.09 8.65 -8.80
CA ASN A 174 23.03 7.99 -7.90
C ASN A 174 24.26 7.43 -8.63
N LEU A 175 24.13 7.03 -9.91
CA LEU A 175 25.27 6.59 -10.73
C LEU A 175 26.17 7.77 -11.05
N GLU A 176 25.59 8.90 -11.46
CA GLU A 176 26.28 10.19 -11.66
C GLU A 176 26.98 10.66 -10.38
N SER A 177 26.33 10.53 -9.22
CA SER A 177 26.88 11.00 -7.95
C SER A 177 28.14 10.27 -7.49
N ARG A 178 28.48 9.12 -8.11
CA ARG A 178 29.74 8.39 -7.89
C ARG A 178 30.97 9.17 -8.37
N SER A 179 30.77 10.23 -9.15
CA SER A 179 31.81 11.17 -9.58
C SER A 179 32.19 12.21 -8.50
N PHE A 180 31.44 12.37 -7.42
CA PHE A 180 31.75 13.34 -6.36
C PHE A 180 32.65 12.75 -5.26
N ASN A 181 33.57 13.56 -4.72
CA ASN A 181 34.44 13.28 -3.57
C ASN A 181 33.66 13.00 -2.26
N ARG A 182 32.94 11.88 -2.18
CA ARG A 182 32.30 11.39 -0.96
C ARG A 182 33.10 10.20 -0.43
N SER A 183 33.26 10.12 0.90
CA SER A 183 33.90 8.97 1.52
C SER A 183 33.15 7.68 1.20
N GLU A 184 33.89 6.59 1.02
CA GLU A 184 33.32 5.27 0.71
C GLU A 184 32.28 4.82 1.74
N ASN A 185 32.51 5.14 3.02
CA ASN A 185 31.58 4.86 4.11
C ASN A 185 30.22 5.55 3.92
N THR A 186 30.21 6.81 3.46
CA THR A 186 28.97 7.56 3.22
C THR A 186 28.20 6.98 2.03
N ILE A 187 28.92 6.62 0.95
CA ILE A 187 28.33 5.99 -0.24
C ILE A 187 27.72 4.63 0.13
N ASN A 188 28.43 3.82 0.91
CA ASN A 188 27.95 2.52 1.36
C ASN A 188 26.70 2.63 2.25
N LEU A 189 26.64 3.61 3.15
CA LEU A 189 25.47 3.87 3.97
C LEU A 189 24.25 4.28 3.12
N GLN A 190 24.43 5.21 2.18
CA GLN A 190 23.36 5.64 1.26
C GLN A 190 22.85 4.49 0.37
N ARG A 191 23.75 3.60 -0.08
CA ARG A 191 23.39 2.41 -0.87
C ARG A 191 22.56 1.42 -0.07
N LYS A 192 22.97 1.10 1.17
CA LYS A 192 22.20 0.21 2.05
C LYS A 192 20.80 0.76 2.32
N PHE A 193 20.71 2.06 2.61
CA PHE A 193 19.43 2.74 2.82
C PHE A 193 18.52 2.71 1.57
N LEU A 194 19.09 2.94 0.39
CA LEU A 194 18.36 2.85 -0.88
C LEU A 194 17.82 1.45 -1.16
N ASN A 195 18.66 0.43 -0.97
CA ASN A 195 18.27 -0.95 -1.22
C ASN A 195 17.15 -1.37 -0.27
N ALA A 196 17.20 -0.91 0.99
CA ALA A 196 16.14 -1.12 1.96
C ALA A 196 14.81 -0.49 1.53
N ILE A 197 14.82 0.78 1.12
CA ILE A 197 13.61 1.45 0.60
C ILE A 197 13.05 0.76 -0.64
N LYS A 198 13.92 0.34 -1.57
CA LYS A 198 13.50 -0.40 -2.77
C LYS A 198 12.85 -1.74 -2.40
N ALA A 199 13.38 -2.45 -1.41
CA ALA A 199 12.79 -3.69 -0.93
C ALA A 199 11.42 -3.46 -0.30
N GLN A 200 11.28 -2.44 0.55
CA GLN A 200 9.98 -2.06 1.14
C GLN A 200 8.95 -1.70 0.07
N LEU A 201 9.37 -0.92 -0.93
CA LEU A 201 8.52 -0.55 -2.06
C LEU A 201 8.08 -1.77 -2.87
N MET A 202 8.99 -2.69 -3.16
CA MET A 202 8.68 -3.90 -3.92
C MET A 202 7.65 -4.76 -3.20
N VAL A 203 7.79 -4.92 -1.88
CA VAL A 203 6.82 -5.66 -1.08
C VAL A 203 5.47 -4.96 -1.07
N LEU A 204 5.43 -3.63 -0.90
CA LEU A 204 4.17 -2.88 -1.01
C LEU A 204 3.53 -3.08 -2.38
N ALA A 205 4.31 -2.94 -3.47
CA ALA A 205 3.83 -3.10 -4.83
C ALA A 205 3.27 -4.51 -5.06
N ILE A 206 3.92 -5.57 -4.58
CA ILE A 206 3.41 -6.95 -4.71
C ILE A 206 2.05 -7.10 -4.01
N ASN A 207 1.92 -6.58 -2.78
CA ASN A 207 0.68 -6.69 -2.01
C ASN A 207 -0.51 -5.95 -2.65
N PHE A 208 -0.28 -4.98 -3.55
CA PHE A 208 -1.36 -4.29 -4.28
C PHE A 208 -1.52 -4.77 -5.73
N LEU A 209 -0.43 -4.95 -6.46
CA LEU A 209 -0.46 -5.31 -7.89
C LEU A 209 -0.97 -6.73 -8.13
N VAL A 210 -0.63 -7.68 -7.26
CA VAL A 210 -1.09 -9.07 -7.43
C VAL A 210 -2.62 -9.16 -7.22
N PRO A 211 -3.19 -8.63 -6.12
CA PRO A 211 -4.65 -8.59 -5.96
C PRO A 211 -5.35 -7.80 -7.06
N GLN A 212 -4.73 -6.70 -7.53
CA GLN A 212 -5.26 -5.91 -8.63
C GLN A 212 -5.32 -6.70 -9.94
N ALA A 213 -4.26 -7.43 -10.28
CA ALA A 213 -4.21 -8.25 -11.48
C ALA A 213 -5.29 -9.34 -11.46
N TYR A 214 -5.46 -10.02 -10.32
CA TYR A 214 -6.56 -10.98 -10.16
C TYR A 214 -7.92 -10.31 -10.34
N THR A 215 -8.15 -9.16 -9.71
CA THR A 215 -9.43 -8.43 -9.78
C THR A 215 -9.77 -8.07 -11.23
N VAL A 216 -8.82 -7.51 -11.97
CA VAL A 216 -8.99 -7.17 -13.40
C VAL A 216 -9.30 -8.41 -14.24
N VAL A 217 -8.56 -9.51 -14.03
CA VAL A 217 -8.79 -10.77 -14.76
C VAL A 217 -10.15 -11.35 -14.43
N SER A 218 -10.52 -11.43 -13.15
CA SER A 218 -11.81 -11.94 -12.68
C SER A 218 -12.96 -11.19 -13.34
N ILE A 219 -12.93 -9.85 -13.29
CA ILE A 219 -13.99 -9.03 -13.89
C ILE A 219 -14.01 -9.19 -15.42
N ALA A 220 -12.86 -9.12 -16.09
CA ALA A 220 -12.78 -9.18 -17.56
C ALA A 220 -13.19 -10.53 -18.14
N THR A 221 -12.96 -11.63 -17.42
CA THR A 221 -13.35 -12.99 -17.85
C THR A 221 -14.66 -13.47 -17.23
N ASN A 222 -15.30 -12.63 -16.40
CA ASN A 222 -16.47 -12.98 -15.62
C ASN A 222 -16.27 -14.23 -14.74
N TYR A 223 -15.05 -14.38 -14.20
CA TYR A 223 -14.63 -15.54 -13.41
C TYR A 223 -14.83 -15.30 -11.91
N TYR A 224 -15.76 -16.06 -11.30
CA TYR A 224 -16.00 -16.03 -9.86
C TYR A 224 -15.22 -17.11 -9.12
N ASN A 225 -14.53 -16.71 -8.04
CA ASN A 225 -13.94 -17.64 -7.09
C ASN A 225 -13.82 -16.99 -5.70
N GLN A 226 -14.70 -17.39 -4.77
CA GLN A 226 -14.75 -16.75 -3.45
C GLN A 226 -13.48 -16.96 -2.62
N PHE A 227 -12.82 -18.11 -2.76
CA PHE A 227 -11.55 -18.34 -2.08
C PHE A 227 -10.48 -17.34 -2.56
N ALA A 228 -10.40 -17.10 -3.87
CA ALA A 228 -9.48 -16.12 -4.44
C ALA A 228 -9.87 -14.68 -4.06
N ASN A 229 -11.17 -14.33 -4.03
CA ASN A 229 -11.66 -13.04 -3.51
C ASN A 229 -11.25 -12.80 -2.05
N ASN A 230 -11.34 -13.82 -1.20
CA ASN A 230 -10.92 -13.71 0.20
C ASN A 230 -9.38 -13.56 0.31
N LEU A 231 -8.63 -14.23 -0.56
CA LEU A 231 -7.17 -14.06 -0.63
C LEU A 231 -6.76 -12.65 -1.06
N VAL A 232 -7.49 -12.03 -2.00
CA VAL A 232 -7.26 -10.62 -2.40
C VAL A 232 -7.27 -9.71 -1.18
N ILE A 233 -8.34 -9.77 -0.38
CA ILE A 233 -8.48 -8.93 0.82
C ILE A 233 -7.40 -9.26 1.84
N THR A 234 -7.10 -10.55 2.04
CA THR A 234 -6.07 -10.99 2.98
C THR A 234 -4.69 -10.47 2.60
N ILE A 235 -4.30 -10.57 1.33
CA ILE A 235 -2.99 -10.08 0.84
C ILE A 235 -2.88 -8.57 1.02
N VAL A 236 -3.93 -7.81 0.65
CA VAL A 236 -3.95 -6.36 0.84
C VAL A 236 -3.86 -6.01 2.34
N ALA A 237 -4.60 -6.70 3.20
CA ALA A 237 -4.58 -6.49 4.65
C ALA A 237 -3.20 -6.80 5.28
N LEU A 238 -2.43 -7.70 4.71
CA LEU A 238 -1.08 -8.05 5.19
C LEU A 238 0.01 -7.03 4.79
N HIS A 239 -0.29 -6.03 3.96
CA HIS A 239 0.71 -5.09 3.46
C HIS A 239 1.47 -4.36 4.60
N GLY A 240 0.78 -3.95 5.67
CA GLY A 240 1.38 -3.25 6.82
C GLY A 240 2.35 -4.12 7.62
N ILE A 241 1.96 -5.38 7.89
CA ILE A 241 2.82 -6.37 8.56
C ILE A 241 4.05 -6.66 7.68
N ASN A 242 3.82 -6.93 6.39
CA ASN A 242 4.88 -7.21 5.43
C ASN A 242 5.88 -6.03 5.32
N SER A 243 5.39 -4.80 5.27
CA SER A 243 6.22 -3.58 5.27
C SER A 243 7.06 -3.46 6.54
N THR A 244 6.46 -3.75 7.71
CA THR A 244 7.13 -3.72 9.01
C THR A 244 8.22 -4.80 9.12
N LEU A 245 7.96 -6.02 8.65
CA LEU A 245 8.93 -7.10 8.63
C LEU A 245 10.14 -6.74 7.75
N ILE A 246 9.92 -6.19 6.56
CA ILE A 246 11.02 -5.73 5.71
C ILE A 246 11.75 -4.55 6.32
N MET A 247 11.04 -3.62 6.97
CA MET A 247 11.65 -2.50 7.67
C MET A 247 12.65 -2.98 8.73
N LEU A 248 12.21 -3.93 9.58
CA LEU A 248 13.08 -4.57 10.56
C LEU A 248 14.22 -5.32 9.87
N TRP A 249 13.96 -6.13 8.85
CA TRP A 249 15.02 -6.89 8.17
C TRP A 249 16.07 -5.97 7.51
N ALA A 250 15.66 -4.87 6.90
CA ALA A 250 16.53 -4.04 6.08
C ALA A 250 17.24 -2.91 6.85
N HIS A 251 16.64 -2.39 7.93
CA HIS A 251 17.18 -1.23 8.66
C HIS A 251 17.76 -1.61 10.03
N LYS A 252 19.11 -1.66 10.10
CA LYS A 252 19.86 -1.93 11.34
C LYS A 252 19.44 -1.04 12.51
N THR A 253 19.27 0.26 12.29
CA THR A 253 18.89 1.23 13.33
C THR A 253 17.54 0.90 13.98
N TYR A 254 16.56 0.49 13.18
CA TYR A 254 15.25 0.08 13.69
C TYR A 254 15.33 -1.22 14.47
N ARG A 255 16.05 -2.24 13.97
CA ARG A 255 16.25 -3.49 14.72
C ARG A 255 16.89 -3.24 16.08
N GLU A 256 17.99 -2.50 16.11
CA GLU A 256 18.71 -2.23 17.35
C GLU A 256 17.84 -1.50 18.37
N TYR A 257 17.02 -0.55 17.89
CA TYR A 257 16.04 0.13 18.73
C TYR A 257 14.98 -0.84 19.29
N CYS A 258 14.38 -1.68 18.44
CA CYS A 258 13.40 -2.68 18.85
C CYS A 258 14.00 -3.70 19.83
N PHE A 259 15.21 -4.20 19.59
CA PHE A 259 15.90 -5.12 20.50
C PHE A 259 16.20 -4.47 21.86
N LYS A 260 16.66 -3.22 21.88
CA LYS A 260 16.88 -2.47 23.13
C LYS A 260 15.58 -2.27 23.90
N THR A 261 14.50 -1.91 23.21
CA THR A 261 13.17 -1.72 23.82
C THR A 261 12.62 -3.03 24.36
N PHE A 262 12.73 -4.12 23.60
CA PHE A 262 12.34 -5.46 24.04
C PHE A 262 13.12 -5.89 25.28
N LYS A 263 14.45 -5.65 25.32
CA LYS A 263 15.27 -5.94 26.50
C LYS A 263 14.81 -5.14 27.74
N LYS A 264 14.43 -3.86 27.57
CA LYS A 264 13.88 -3.03 28.65
C LYS A 264 12.54 -3.57 29.16
N ILE A 265 11.60 -3.90 28.25
CA ILE A 265 10.30 -4.46 28.62
C ILE A 265 10.48 -5.80 29.34
N ARG A 266 11.33 -6.67 28.82
CA ARG A 266 11.64 -7.97 29.42
C ARG A 266 12.24 -7.82 30.83
N SER A 267 13.15 -6.86 31.01
CA SER A 267 13.71 -6.53 32.32
C SER A 267 12.66 -6.00 33.27
N PHE A 268 11.74 -5.15 32.80
CA PHE A 268 10.62 -4.63 33.59
C PHE A 268 9.66 -5.74 34.03
N LEU A 269 9.43 -6.73 33.16
CA LEU A 269 8.57 -7.90 33.44
C LEU A 269 9.29 -9.02 34.24
N GLY A 270 10.52 -8.80 34.70
CA GLY A 270 11.23 -9.77 35.57
C GLY A 270 11.87 -10.97 34.86
N TYR A 271 11.91 -11.01 33.53
CA TYR A 271 12.49 -12.12 32.77
C TYR A 271 14.01 -11.93 32.55
N THR A 272 14.84 -12.24 33.53
CA THR A 272 16.31 -12.03 33.50
C THR A 272 17.13 -13.21 32.97
N THR A 273 16.76 -13.78 31.82
CA THR A 273 17.63 -14.76 31.12
C THR A 273 18.43 -14.08 30.00
N PRO A 274 19.74 -14.37 29.85
CA PRO A 274 20.56 -13.73 28.83
C PRO A 274 20.12 -14.20 27.44
N VAL A 275 19.85 -13.24 26.54
CA VAL A 275 19.71 -13.54 25.11
C VAL A 275 21.12 -13.85 24.61
N SER A 276 21.37 -15.10 24.24
CA SER A 276 22.56 -15.47 23.48
C SER A 276 22.58 -14.66 22.20
N THR A 277 23.54 -13.75 22.09
CA THR A 277 23.84 -13.07 20.83
C THR A 277 24.25 -14.14 19.84
N VAL A 278 23.37 -14.47 18.88
CA VAL A 278 23.78 -15.25 17.71
C VAL A 278 24.72 -14.35 16.90
N SER A 279 26.02 -14.48 17.16
CA SER A 279 27.07 -13.94 16.33
C SER A 279 27.04 -14.73 15.02
N ILE A 280 26.42 -14.16 13.99
CA ILE A 280 26.66 -14.63 12.63
C ILE A 280 28.09 -14.22 12.30
N GLN A 281 29.06 -15.08 12.62
CA GLN A 281 30.43 -14.90 12.14
C GLN A 281 30.41 -14.96 10.61
N PRO A 282 31.13 -14.07 9.91
CA PRO A 282 31.32 -14.21 8.47
C PRO A 282 32.07 -15.52 8.24
N LYS A 283 31.53 -16.41 7.39
CA LYS A 283 32.30 -17.56 6.90
C LYS A 283 33.59 -17.03 6.30
N ALA A 284 34.73 -17.47 6.84
CA ALA A 284 36.02 -17.23 6.25
C ALA A 284 35.99 -17.71 4.80
N SER A 285 36.36 -16.81 3.88
CA SER A 285 36.65 -17.13 2.50
C SER A 285 37.77 -18.17 2.47
N ILE A 286 37.43 -19.39 2.04
CA ILE A 286 38.41 -20.42 1.72
C ILE A 286 39.01 -20.00 0.37
N THR A 287 40.25 -19.54 0.43
CA THR A 287 41.13 -19.44 -0.74
C THR A 287 41.63 -20.84 -1.06
N ILE A 288 41.31 -21.34 -2.26
CA ILE A 288 42.12 -22.31 -2.99
C ILE A 288 42.29 -21.73 -4.39
#